data_AF-A0A971MKY2-F1
#
_entry.id   AF-A0A971MKY2-F1
#
_cell.length_a   1.000
_cell.length_b   1.000
_cell.length_c   1.000
_cell.angle_alpha   90.00
_cell.angle_beta   90.00
_cell.angle_gamma   90.00
#
_symmetry.space_group_name_H-M   'P 1'
#
loop_
_entity.id
_entity.type
_entity.pdbx_description
1 polymer ?
#
loop_
_entity_poly.entity_id
_entity_poly.type
_entity_poly.pdbx_seq_one_letter_code
_entity_poly.pdbx_strand_id
1 'polypeptide(L)'
;MITWEEYIERISKMKKNIYINGEVIGRDDPRVVKGTRTFKVTFDKAQDPEYRDLVVVKSHLTGKPINRWTHIHQSMEDLLAKQ
;
A
#
# COMPACT_ATOMS: atom_id res chain seq x y z
N MET A 1 1.41 -7.48 -8.19
CA MET A 1 1.28 -6.45 -7.14
C MET A 1 0.87 -5.17 -7.86
N ILE A 2 -0.08 -4.41 -7.31
CA ILE A 2 -0.59 -3.24 -8.03
C ILE A 2 0.41 -2.08 -7.99
N THR A 3 0.34 -1.17 -8.96
CA THR A 3 1.11 0.08 -8.94
C THR A 3 0.43 1.13 -8.05
N TRP A 4 1.14 2.23 -7.80
CA TRP A 4 0.57 3.39 -7.12
C TRP A 4 -0.64 3.97 -7.87
N GLU A 5 -0.55 4.07 -9.19
CA GLU A 5 -1.60 4.60 -10.06
C GLU A 5 -2.85 3.73 -10.00
N GLU A 6 -2.68 2.40 -10.07
CA GLU A 6 -3.79 1.44 -9.93
C GLU A 6 -4.42 1.51 -8.53
N TYR A 7 -3.62 1.71 -7.48
CA TYR A 7 -4.13 1.90 -6.12
C TYR A 7 -5.00 3.16 -6.01
N ILE A 8 -4.52 4.30 -6.53
CA ILE A 8 -5.24 5.57 -6.51
C ILE A 8 -6.54 5.48 -7.30
N GLU A 9 -6.48 4.87 -8.49
CA GLU A 9 -7.65 4.64 -9.32
C GLU A 9 -8.69 3.79 -8.56
N ARG A 10 -8.26 2.71 -7.90
CA ARG A 10 -9.16 1.85 -7.13
C ARG A 10 -9.83 2.58 -5.96
N ILE A 11 -9.08 3.36 -5.20
CA ILE A 11 -9.66 4.08 -4.04
C ILE A 11 -10.57 5.24 -4.48
N SER A 12 -10.30 5.86 -5.62
CA SER A 12 -11.15 6.93 -6.19
C SER A 12 -12.57 6.45 -6.49
N LYS A 13 -12.73 5.17 -6.87
CA LYS A 13 -14.02 4.54 -7.19
C LYS A 13 -14.83 4.11 -5.96
N MET A 14 -14.27 4.23 -4.75
CA MET A 14 -15.00 3.85 -3.52
C MET A 14 -16.13 4.84 -3.22
N LYS A 15 -17.18 4.37 -2.53
CA LYS A 15 -18.31 5.20 -2.10
C LYS A 15 -17.82 6.46 -1.37
N LYS A 16 -18.35 7.62 -1.77
CA LYS A 16 -18.13 8.90 -1.07
C LYS A 16 -18.72 8.81 0.34
N ASN A 17 -17.84 8.85 1.33
CA ASN A 17 -18.20 8.66 2.74
C ASN A 17 -17.22 9.36 3.70
N ILE A 18 -16.45 10.33 3.20
CA ILE A 18 -15.54 11.14 4.01
C ILE A 18 -16.26 12.46 4.31
N TYR A 19 -16.33 12.86 5.57
CA TYR A 19 -17.03 14.08 5.99
C TYR A 19 -16.00 15.14 6.38
N ILE A 20 -15.96 16.27 5.68
CA ILE A 20 -15.07 17.40 5.98
C ILE A 20 -15.89 18.69 5.88
N ASN A 21 -15.89 19.51 6.94
CA ASN A 21 -16.57 20.82 6.99
C ASN A 21 -18.05 20.77 6.58
N GLY A 22 -18.76 19.69 6.92
CA GLY A 22 -20.18 19.51 6.58
C GLY A 22 -20.44 18.93 5.18
N GLU A 23 -19.41 18.67 4.38
CA GLU A 23 -19.52 18.07 3.05
C GLU A 23 -19.16 16.59 3.04
N VAL A 24 -19.84 15.80 2.22
CA VAL A 24 -19.47 14.40 1.93
C VAL A 24 -18.62 14.34 0.67
N ILE A 25 -17.35 13.99 0.82
CA ILE A 25 -16.36 13.94 -0.25
C ILE A 25 -15.92 12.49 -0.55
N GLY A 26 -15.28 12.33 -1.70
CA GLY A 26 -14.63 11.09 -2.12
C GLY A 26 -13.16 11.05 -1.73
N ARG A 27 -12.51 9.91 -2.01
CA ARG A 27 -11.07 9.70 -1.79
C ARG A 27 -10.20 10.34 -2.88
N ASP A 28 -10.83 10.81 -3.96
CA ASP A 28 -10.27 11.59 -5.05
C ASP A 28 -10.10 13.08 -4.71
N ASP A 29 -10.66 13.56 -3.60
CA ASP A 29 -10.50 14.94 -3.16
C ASP A 29 -9.01 15.26 -2.89
N PRO A 30 -8.47 16.40 -3.40
CA PRO A 30 -7.05 16.76 -3.23
C PRO A 30 -6.56 16.75 -1.78
N ARG A 31 -7.44 17.06 -0.81
CA ARG A 31 -7.13 17.04 0.62
C ARG A 31 -6.79 15.63 1.09
N VAL A 32 -7.51 14.63 0.60
CA VAL A 32 -7.31 13.21 0.90
C VAL A 32 -6.12 12.67 0.12
N VAL A 33 -6.05 12.96 -1.18
CA VAL A 33 -4.98 12.48 -2.06
C VAL A 33 -3.61 12.92 -1.55
N LYS A 34 -3.47 14.16 -1.06
CA LYS A 34 -2.21 14.66 -0.49
C LYS A 34 -1.71 13.77 0.65
N GLY A 35 -2.59 13.35 1.57
CA GLY A 35 -2.24 12.45 2.66
C GLY A 35 -1.87 11.04 2.17
N THR A 36 -2.56 10.54 1.14
CA THR A 36 -2.29 9.20 0.60
C THR A 36 -0.92 9.07 -0.07
N ARG A 37 -0.33 10.18 -0.54
CA ARG A 37 0.98 10.16 -1.24
C ARG A 37 2.11 9.61 -0.37
N THR A 38 2.00 9.67 0.95
CA THR A 38 2.97 9.04 1.86
C THR A 38 3.10 7.54 1.61
N PHE A 39 2.02 6.88 1.16
CA PHE A 39 2.06 5.45 0.84
C PHE A 39 2.70 5.13 -0.51
N LYS A 40 2.87 6.11 -1.41
CA LYS A 40 3.41 5.89 -2.75
C LYS A 40 4.76 5.15 -2.73
N VAL A 41 5.64 5.53 -1.81
CA VAL A 41 6.96 4.91 -1.66
C VAL A 41 6.90 3.40 -1.47
N THR A 42 5.85 2.88 -0.81
CA THR A 42 5.69 1.45 -0.55
C THR A 42 5.34 0.66 -1.81
N PHE A 43 4.65 1.28 -2.76
CA PHE A 43 4.34 0.70 -4.07
C PHE A 43 5.54 0.80 -5.01
N ASP A 44 6.18 1.98 -5.06
CA ASP A 44 7.33 2.23 -5.91
C ASP A 44 8.49 1.28 -5.57
N LYS A 45 8.82 1.14 -4.27
CA LYS A 45 9.91 0.26 -3.84
C LYS A 45 9.64 -1.22 -4.07
N ALA A 46 8.37 -1.63 -4.18
CA ALA A 46 8.03 -3.00 -4.54
C ALA A 46 8.31 -3.34 -6.01
N GLN A 47 8.37 -2.31 -6.87
CA GLN A 47 8.72 -2.45 -8.29
C GLN A 47 10.20 -2.18 -8.58
N ASP A 48 10.89 -1.53 -7.63
CA ASP A 48 12.32 -1.25 -7.70
C ASP A 48 13.15 -2.54 -7.53
N PRO A 49 13.92 -2.97 -8.55
CA PRO A 49 14.70 -4.21 -8.48
C PRO A 49 15.69 -4.23 -7.31
N GLU A 50 16.25 -3.08 -6.92
CA GLU A 50 17.23 -2.97 -5.84
C GLU A 50 16.60 -3.30 -4.47
N TYR A 51 15.34 -2.94 -4.27
CA TYR A 51 14.65 -3.11 -3.00
C TYR A 51 13.68 -4.29 -2.99
N ARG A 52 13.45 -4.92 -4.15
CA ARG A 52 12.39 -5.91 -4.34
C ARG A 52 12.44 -7.05 -3.33
N ASP A 53 13.59 -7.64 -3.08
CA ASP A 53 13.72 -8.77 -2.15
C ASP A 53 13.53 -8.34 -0.68
N LEU A 54 13.80 -7.07 -0.38
CA LEU A 54 13.52 -6.50 0.92
C LEU A 54 12.02 -6.26 1.12
N VAL A 55 11.30 -5.72 0.13
CA VAL A 55 9.89 -5.33 0.32
C VAL A 55 8.86 -6.32 -0.22
N VAL A 56 9.26 -7.30 -1.02
CA VAL A 56 8.40 -8.36 -1.57
C VAL A 56 8.78 -9.69 -0.96
N VAL A 57 7.80 -10.40 -0.41
CA VAL A 57 7.98 -11.73 0.19
C VAL A 57 6.86 -12.67 -0.24
N LYS A 58 7.12 -13.97 -0.21
CA LYS A 58 6.11 -14.98 -0.50
C LYS A 58 5.16 -15.12 0.70
N SER A 59 3.86 -14.98 0.46
CA SER A 59 2.84 -15.20 1.49
C SER A 59 2.81 -16.66 1.96
N HIS A 60 2.92 -16.89 3.27
CA HIS A 60 2.71 -18.23 3.86
C HIS A 60 1.26 -18.73 3.73
N LEU A 61 0.28 -17.84 3.55
CA LEU A 61 -1.14 -18.20 3.40
C LEU A 61 -1.50 -18.60 1.95
N THR A 62 -0.95 -17.89 0.96
CA THR A 62 -1.39 -18.02 -0.45
C THR A 62 -0.31 -18.48 -1.40
N GLY A 63 0.96 -18.50 -0.96
CA GLY A 63 2.11 -18.78 -1.82
C GLY A 63 2.41 -17.71 -2.87
N LYS A 64 1.64 -16.62 -2.92
CA LYS A 64 1.81 -15.52 -3.90
C LYS A 64 2.76 -14.46 -3.36
N PRO A 65 3.45 -13.71 -4.24
CA PRO A 65 4.24 -12.55 -3.82
C PRO A 65 3.31 -11.46 -3.27
N ILE A 66 3.63 -10.98 -2.07
CA ILE A 66 2.93 -9.90 -1.37
C ILE A 66 3.93 -8.85 -0.91
N ASN A 67 3.44 -7.66 -0.58
CA ASN A 67 4.26 -6.65 0.07
C ASN A 67 4.52 -7.08 1.54
N ARG A 68 5.77 -6.98 2.01
CA ARG A 68 6.19 -7.37 3.37
C ARG A 68 5.37 -6.67 4.47
N TRP A 69 4.79 -5.49 4.20
CA TRP A 69 3.93 -4.76 5.14
C TRP A 69 2.66 -5.54 5.48
N THR A 70 2.25 -6.43 4.58
CA THR A 70 1.09 -7.32 4.74
C THR A 70 1.48 -8.75 5.15
N HIS A 71 2.76 -9.03 5.37
CA HIS A 71 3.25 -10.35 5.78
C HIS A 71 3.18 -10.53 7.30
N ILE A 72 2.72 -11.70 7.74
CA ILE A 72 2.82 -12.13 9.14
C ILE A 72 4.18 -12.82 9.30
N HIS A 73 5.00 -12.32 10.22
CA HIS A 73 6.36 -12.81 10.45
C HIS A 73 6.38 -14.32 10.70
N GLN A 74 7.24 -15.05 9.97
CA GLN A 74 7.43 -16.49 10.14
C GLN A 74 8.77 -16.83 10.82
N SER A 75 9.65 -15.85 11.00
CA SER A 75 10.95 -16.02 11.63
C SER A 75 11.48 -14.72 12.29
N MET A 76 12.64 -14.82 12.96
CA MET A 76 13.34 -13.65 13.52
C MET A 76 13.84 -12.72 12.40
N GLU A 77 14.31 -13.29 11.29
CA GLU A 77 14.79 -12.55 10.13
C GLU A 77 13.66 -11.70 9.52
N ASP A 78 12.44 -12.23 9.50
CA ASP A 78 11.26 -11.48 9.07
C ASP A 78 10.92 -10.30 10.00
N LEU A 79 11.20 -10.41 11.30
CA LEU A 79 11.02 -9.31 12.26
C LEU A 79 12.06 -8.22 11.99
N LEU A 80 13.33 -8.61 11.87
CA LEU A 80 14.44 -7.69 11.62
C LEU A 80 14.31 -6.98 10.28
N ALA A 81 13.87 -7.69 9.23
CA ALA A 81 13.69 -7.12 7.89
C ALA A 81 12.56 -6.07 7.79
N LYS A 82 11.69 -5.96 8.81
CA LYS A 82 10.59 -4.98 8.84
C LYS A 82 10.89 -3.79 9.76
N GLN A 83 11.93 -3.87 10.58
CA GLN A 83 12.25 -2.87 11.59
C GLN A 83 12.76 -1.54 11.00
#